data_AF-A1IV22-F1
#
_entry.id   AF-A1IV22-F1
#
_cell.length_a   1.000
_cell.length_b   1.000
_cell.length_c   1.000
_cell.angle_alpha   90.00
_cell.angle_beta   90.00
_cell.angle_gamma   90.00
#
_symmetry.space_group_name_H-M   'P 1'
#
loop_
_entity.id
_entity.type
_entity.pdbx_description
1 polymer ?
#
loop_
_entity_poly.entity_id
_entity_poly.type
_entity_poly.pdbx_seq_one_letter_code
_entity_poly.pdbx_strand_id
1 'polypeptide(L)'
;EDKTVEIDVAGPATVTAADIVSDSDVEVLNPEQYICTVAEGGRFHVRMTVKTGRGYVAADQNKVDDMPIGVLPIDSIFTPISRVNYQVE
;
A
#
# COMPACT_ATOMS: atom_id res chain seq x y z
N GLU A 1 0.04 14.84 5.76
CA GLU A 1 -1.06 14.94 4.79
C GLU A 1 -1.23 13.57 4.17
N ASP A 2 -2.47 13.17 3.91
CA ASP A 2 -2.75 11.87 3.30
C ASP A 2 -2.51 12.00 1.79
N LYS A 3 -1.74 11.07 1.23
CA LYS A 3 -1.42 11.03 -0.20
C LYS A 3 -2.15 9.88 -0.86
N THR A 4 -2.64 10.08 -2.08
CA THR A 4 -3.26 9.01 -2.88
C THR A 4 -2.29 8.57 -3.95
N VAL A 5 -2.10 7.26 -4.08
CA VAL A 5 -1.30 6.64 -5.13
C VAL A 5 -2.16 5.63 -5.90
N GLU A 6 -1.79 5.35 -7.15
CA GLU A 6 -2.63 4.59 -8.07
C GLU A 6 -1.82 3.59 -8.90
N ILE A 7 -2.43 2.46 -9.23
CA ILE A 7 -1.98 1.54 -10.28
C ILE A 7 -3.14 1.34 -11.24
N ASP A 8 -2.88 1.48 -12.55
CA ASP A 8 -3.85 1.15 -13.61
C ASP A 8 -3.13 0.44 -14.77
N VAL A 9 -3.31 -0.88 -14.85
CA VAL A 9 -2.60 -1.75 -15.80
C VAL A 9 -3.59 -2.66 -16.53
N ALA A 10 -3.44 -2.76 -17.85
CA ALA A 10 -4.14 -3.73 -18.69
C ALA A 10 -3.27 -4.97 -18.93
N GLY A 11 -3.87 -6.15 -18.82
CA GLY A 11 -3.19 -7.43 -19.03
C GLY A 11 -3.07 -7.84 -20.51
N PRO A 12 -2.19 -8.81 -20.83
CA PRO A 12 -1.41 -9.62 -19.90
C PRO A 12 -0.19 -8.86 -19.35
N ALA A 13 -0.05 -8.82 -18.02
CA ALA A 13 1.03 -8.07 -17.36
C ALA A 13 1.34 -8.63 -15.96
N THR A 14 2.62 -8.58 -15.57
CA THR A 14 3.06 -8.75 -14.18
C THR A 14 3.16 -7.38 -13.56
N VAL A 15 2.41 -7.12 -12.49
CA VAL A 15 2.38 -5.84 -11.79
C VAL A 15 3.33 -5.89 -10.61
N THR A 16 4.24 -4.91 -10.53
CA THR A 16 5.14 -4.70 -9.38
C THR A 16 4.90 -3.34 -8.74
N ALA A 17 5.55 -3.08 -7.61
CA ALA A 17 5.47 -1.78 -6.94
C ALA A 17 6.04 -0.62 -7.78
N ALA A 18 6.83 -0.92 -8.82
CA ALA A 18 7.28 0.06 -9.80
C ALA A 18 6.12 0.67 -10.62
N ASP A 19 4.98 -0.02 -10.73
CA ASP A 19 3.80 0.46 -11.47
C ASP A 19 2.97 1.46 -10.65
N ILE A 20 3.36 1.74 -9.39
CA ILE A 20 2.68 2.72 -8.54
C ILE A 20 2.98 4.14 -9.04
N VAL A 21 1.95 4.82 -9.50
CA VAL A 21 1.99 6.24 -9.83
C VAL A 21 1.74 7.07 -8.57
N SER A 22 2.68 7.95 -8.28
CA SER A 22 2.66 8.82 -7.09
C SER A 22 3.25 10.21 -7.41
N ASP A 23 3.04 11.17 -6.51
CA ASP A 23 3.62 12.51 -6.62
C ASP A 23 5.08 12.53 -6.08
N SER A 24 5.74 13.69 -6.14
CA SER A 24 7.14 13.84 -5.71
C SER A 24 7.36 13.66 -4.21
N ASP A 25 6.29 13.58 -3.41
CA ASP A 25 6.39 13.48 -1.94
C ASP A 25 6.39 12.02 -1.46
N VAL A 26 6.12 11.06 -2.36
CA VAL A 26 6.08 9.63 -2.07
C VAL A 26 7.12 8.91 -2.91
N GLU A 27 7.98 8.15 -2.25
CA GLU A 27 8.98 7.30 -2.89
C GLU A 27 8.75 5.83 -2.52
N VAL A 28 8.70 4.96 -3.52
CA VAL A 28 8.61 3.51 -3.34
C VAL A 28 10.03 2.94 -3.24
N LEU A 29 10.39 2.42 -2.06
CA LEU A 29 11.76 1.97 -1.78
C LEU A 29 12.09 0.56 -2.33
N ASN A 30 11.09 -0.22 -2.70
CA ASN A 30 11.22 -1.60 -3.19
C ASN A 30 10.41 -1.83 -4.50
N PRO A 31 10.80 -1.20 -5.62
CA PRO A 31 10.05 -1.22 -6.88
C PRO A 31 9.85 -2.63 -7.48
N GLU A 32 10.71 -3.58 -7.13
CA GLU A 32 10.68 -4.97 -7.58
C GLU A 32 9.61 -5.83 -6.89
N GLN A 33 8.97 -5.31 -5.84
CA GLN A 33 7.97 -6.04 -5.07
C GLN A 33 6.81 -6.48 -5.97
N TYR A 34 6.64 -7.80 -6.12
CA TYR A 34 5.51 -8.38 -6.85
C TYR A 34 4.19 -8.06 -6.13
N ILE A 35 3.19 -7.64 -6.90
CA ILE A 35 1.83 -7.36 -6.42
C ILE A 35 0.86 -8.43 -6.95
N CYS A 36 0.72 -8.53 -8.28
CA CYS A 36 -0.18 -9.49 -8.92
C CYS A 36 0.18 -9.74 -10.38
N THR A 37 -0.48 -10.74 -11.00
CA THR A 37 -0.42 -10.97 -12.45
C THR A 37 -1.82 -10.78 -13.02
N VAL A 38 -1.93 -9.93 -14.04
CA VAL A 38 -3.17 -9.68 -14.78
C VAL A 38 -3.17 -10.56 -16.02
N ALA A 39 -4.20 -11.39 -16.16
CA ALA A 39 -4.38 -12.24 -17.35
C ALA A 39 -4.77 -11.41 -18.58
N GLU A 40 -4.62 -12.01 -19.77
CA GLU A 40 -5.06 -11.40 -21.03
C GLU A 40 -6.54 -10.97 -20.97
N GLY A 41 -6.82 -9.74 -21.42
CA GLY A 41 -8.16 -9.15 -21.36
C GLY A 41 -8.58 -8.60 -19.97
N GLY A 42 -7.75 -8.77 -18.94
CA GLY A 42 -7.98 -8.20 -17.62
C GLY A 42 -7.50 -6.75 -17.48
N ARG A 43 -8.03 -6.02 -16.50
CA ARG A 43 -7.54 -4.71 -16.06
C ARG A 43 -7.46 -4.68 -14.54
N PHE A 44 -6.34 -4.20 -14.02
CA PHE A 44 -6.12 -3.99 -12.60
C PHE A 44 -6.04 -2.49 -12.35
N HIS A 45 -7.03 -1.95 -11.64
CA HIS A 45 -7.09 -0.55 -11.24
C HIS A 45 -7.31 -0.47 -9.73
N VAL A 46 -6.37 0.13 -9.01
CA VAL A 46 -6.43 0.30 -7.55
C VAL A 46 -5.93 1.68 -7.15
N ARG A 47 -6.64 2.29 -6.20
CA ARG A 47 -6.21 3.52 -5.51
C ARG A 47 -5.94 3.21 -4.04
N MET A 48 -4.80 3.68 -3.56
CA MET A 48 -4.33 3.44 -2.20
C MET A 48 -4.06 4.78 -1.51
N THR A 49 -4.32 4.85 -0.20
CA THR A 49 -4.01 6.04 0.60
C THR A 49 -2.78 5.77 1.46
N VAL A 50 -1.76 6.61 1.31
CA VAL A 50 -0.51 6.58 2.08
C VAL A 50 -0.56 7.69 3.12
N LYS A 51 -0.19 7.37 4.36
CA LYS A 51 -0.17 8.31 5.49
C LYS A 51 1.16 8.25 6.21
N THR A 52 1.50 9.32 6.92
CA THR A 52 2.58 9.32 7.91
C THR A 52 2.00 9.02 9.29
N GLY A 53 2.59 8.07 10.01
CA GLY A 53 2.12 7.67 11.33
C GLY A 53 3.25 7.11 12.19
N ARG A 54 2.89 6.43 13.29
CA ARG A 54 3.84 5.78 14.20
C ARG A 54 3.32 4.42 14.63
N GLY A 55 4.23 3.47 14.82
CA GLY A 55 3.90 2.14 15.33
C GLY A 55 3.05 1.32 14.35
N TYR A 56 1.99 0.73 14.87
CA TYR A 56 1.05 -0.12 14.14
C TYR A 56 -0.38 0.35 14.41
N VAL A 57 -1.19 0.40 13.36
CA VAL A 57 -2.63 0.74 13.43
C VAL A 57 -3.40 -0.38 12.75
N ALA A 58 -4.37 -0.96 13.45
CA ALA A 58 -5.18 -2.05 12.92
C ALA A 58 -6.22 -1.52 11.92
N ALA A 59 -6.65 -2.36 10.98
CA ALA A 59 -7.63 -2.00 9.94
C ALA A 59 -8.94 -1.43 10.52
N ASP A 60 -9.41 -1.94 11.66
CA ASP A 60 -10.61 -1.43 12.33
C ASP A 60 -10.48 0.02 12.78
N GLN A 61 -9.27 0.48 13.11
CA GLN A 61 -9.00 1.86 13.49
C GLN A 61 -8.86 2.79 12.27
N ASN A 62 -8.64 2.23 11.08
CA ASN A 62 -8.61 2.98 9.82
C ASN A 62 -10.01 3.22 9.25
N LYS A 63 -11.05 2.63 9.83
CA LYS A 63 -12.45 2.94 9.48
C LYS A 63 -12.79 4.36 9.91
N VAL A 64 -13.40 5.12 9.00
CA VAL A 64 -13.95 6.44 9.26
C VAL A 64 -15.44 6.42 8.95
N ASP A 65 -16.24 7.20 9.67
CA ASP A 65 -17.71 7.17 9.56
C ASP A 65 -18.20 7.47 8.13
N ASP A 66 -17.49 8.33 7.40
CA ASP A 66 -17.80 8.73 6.03
C ASP A 66 -17.02 7.93 4.95
N MET A 67 -16.57 6.71 5.26
CA MET A 67 -15.81 5.89 4.31
C MET A 67 -16.69 5.47 3.11
N PRO A 68 -16.29 5.77 1.85
CA PRO A 68 -17.07 5.40 0.68
C PRO A 68 -17.22 3.87 0.52
N ILE A 69 -18.34 3.45 -0.07
CA ILE A 69 -18.55 2.05 -0.44
C ILE A 69 -17.46 1.61 -1.42
N GLY A 70 -16.88 0.43 -1.17
CA GLY A 70 -15.81 -0.15 -1.98
C GLY A 70 -14.40 0.16 -1.50
N VAL A 71 -14.24 1.01 -0.48
CA VAL A 71 -12.94 1.19 0.20
C VAL A 71 -12.74 0.06 1.21
N LEU A 72 -11.57 -0.58 1.14
CA LEU A 72 -11.18 -1.67 2.03
C LEU A 72 -10.11 -1.15 3.00
N PRO A 73 -10.41 -1.01 4.31
CA PRO A 73 -9.39 -0.66 5.29
C PRO A 73 -8.44 -1.85 5.49
N ILE A 74 -7.15 -1.55 5.56
CA ILE A 74 -6.08 -2.50 5.86
C ILE A 74 -5.27 -2.02 7.06
N ASP A 75 -4.47 -2.91 7.63
CA ASP A 75 -3.53 -2.54 8.69
C ASP A 75 -2.48 -1.55 8.16
N SER A 76 -2.08 -0.59 8.99
CA SER A 76 -1.00 0.35 8.69
C SER A 76 0.20 0.09 9.57
N ILE A 77 1.27 -0.42 8.96
CA ILE A 77 2.56 -0.66 9.61
C ILE A 77 3.44 0.57 9.35
N PHE A 78 3.43 1.53 10.29
CA PHE A 78 4.24 2.75 10.17
C PHE A 78 5.66 2.56 10.71
N THR A 79 5.89 1.56 11.55
CA THR A 79 7.22 1.27 12.09
C THR A 79 8.15 0.73 11.00
N PRO A 80 9.34 1.31 10.79
CA PRO A 80 10.34 0.75 9.90
C PRO A 80 11.09 -0.44 10.53
N ILE A 81 10.86 -0.71 11.82
CA ILE A 81 11.52 -1.77 12.57
C ILE A 81 10.75 -3.07 12.44
N SER A 82 11.39 -4.09 11.89
CA SER A 82 10.80 -5.43 11.67
C SER A 82 10.89 -6.35 12.89
N ARG A 83 11.99 -6.27 13.67
CA ARG A 83 12.21 -7.08 14.87
C ARG A 83 13.22 -6.43 15.79
N VAL A 84 12.94 -6.46 17.10
CA VAL A 84 13.88 -6.07 18.17
C VAL A 84 14.05 -7.25 19.11
N ASN A 85 15.29 -7.54 19.51
CA ASN A 85 15.62 -8.56 20.49
C ASN A 85 16.82 -8.08 21.32
N TYR A 86 16.80 -8.33 22.64
CA TYR A 86 17.95 -8.12 23.52
C TYR A 86 18.00 -9.24 24.56
N GLN A 87 19.22 -9.59 25.00
CA GLN A 87 19.47 -10.61 26.02
C GLN A 87 20.18 -9.95 27.20
N VAL A 88 19.85 -10.38 28.42
CA VAL A 88 20.49 -9.93 29.65
C VAL A 88 21.15 -11.14 30.30
N GLU A 89 22.42 -10.99 30.65
CA GLU A 89 23.18 -11.92 31.51
C GLU A 89 23.24 -11.40 32.95
#